data_AF-A0A3D4ARK0-F1
#
_entry.id   AF-A0A3D4ARK0-F1
#
_cell.length_a   1.000
_cell.length_b   1.000
_cell.length_c   1.000
_cell.angle_alpha   90.00
_cell.angle_beta   90.00
_cell.angle_gamma   90.00
#
_symmetry.space_group_name_H-M   'P 1'
#
loop_
_entity.id
_entity.type
_entity.pdbx_description
1 polymer ?
#
loop_
_entity_poly.entity_id
_entity_poly.type
_entity_poly.pdbx_seq_one_letter_code
_entity_poly.pdbx_strand_id
1 'polypeptide(L)'
;MKKTLLAFSLLFAQPLMAIDVSHTPTAITIDGVSESAWNSATWHSMPHLMDGTLPSSDVDFKGRYRLLWDENYLYLQADISDDVLIDTHPDPTDKYWDDDALEVFI
;
A
#
# COMPACT_ATOMS: atom_id res chain seq x y z
N MET A 1 13.41 -47.09 -30.33
CA MET A 1 14.28 -45.95 -30.00
C MET A 1 13.41 -44.73 -29.72
N LYS A 2 13.02 -44.49 -28.46
CA LYS A 2 12.22 -43.30 -28.10
C LYS A 2 13.18 -42.23 -27.58
N LYS A 3 13.31 -41.12 -28.32
CA LYS A 3 14.08 -39.95 -27.91
C LYS A 3 13.21 -39.14 -26.95
N THR A 4 13.55 -39.15 -25.66
CA THR A 4 12.87 -38.31 -24.68
C THR A 4 13.48 -36.91 -24.75
N LEU A 5 12.67 -35.91 -25.10
CA LEU A 5 13.07 -34.50 -25.12
C LEU A 5 13.02 -33.98 -23.67
N LEU A 6 14.14 -33.45 -23.16
CA LEU A 6 14.21 -32.84 -21.84
C LEU A 6 13.87 -31.34 -21.99
N ALA A 7 12.73 -30.91 -21.45
CA ALA A 7 12.38 -29.49 -21.37
C ALA A 7 13.08 -28.88 -20.15
N PHE A 8 13.95 -27.90 -20.37
CA PHE A 8 14.64 -27.18 -19.31
C PHE A 8 13.79 -25.96 -18.92
N SER A 9 13.04 -26.08 -17.83
CA SER A 9 12.30 -24.96 -17.23
C SER A 9 13.28 -24.07 -16.46
N LEU A 10 13.57 -22.87 -16.98
CA LEU A 10 14.24 -21.82 -16.20
C LEU A 10 13.24 -21.26 -15.17
N LEU A 11 13.47 -21.57 -13.90
CA LEU A 11 12.86 -20.87 -12.78
C LEU A 11 13.49 -19.47 -12.68
N PHE A 12 12.75 -18.43 -13.07
CA PHE A 12 13.10 -17.06 -12.72
C PHE A 12 12.67 -16.80 -11.28
N ALA A 13 13.63 -16.74 -10.37
CA ALA A 13 13.39 -16.18 -9.04
C ALA A 13 13.09 -14.68 -9.20
N GLN A 14 11.86 -14.27 -8.87
CA GLN A 14 11.55 -12.85 -8.75
C GLN A 14 12.34 -12.33 -7.53
N PRO A 15 13.19 -11.31 -7.67
CA PRO A 15 13.84 -10.72 -6.51
C PRO A 15 12.76 -10.12 -5.60
N LEU A 16 12.80 -10.47 -4.32
CA LEU A 16 12.02 -9.77 -3.30
C LEU A 16 12.61 -8.37 -3.18
N MET A 17 11.98 -7.40 -3.83
CA MET A 17 12.40 -6.01 -3.76
C MET A 17 12.04 -5.49 -2.36
N ALA A 18 13.05 -5.30 -1.52
CA ALA A 18 12.88 -4.47 -0.33
C ALA A 18 12.68 -3.02 -0.81
N ILE A 19 11.62 -2.38 -0.33
CA ILE A 19 11.41 -0.95 -0.56
C ILE A 19 12.35 -0.20 0.38
N ASP A 20 13.16 0.69 -0.19
CA ASP A 20 13.97 1.63 0.60
C ASP A 20 13.07 2.80 1.04
N VAL A 21 13.15 3.16 2.31
CA VAL A 21 12.32 4.21 2.92
C VAL A 21 13.22 5.36 3.37
N SER A 22 12.93 6.55 2.86
CA SER A 22 13.71 7.74 3.16
C SER A 22 13.61 8.11 4.64
N HIS A 23 14.76 8.36 5.28
CA HIS A 23 14.81 8.99 6.60
C HIS A 23 14.39 10.46 6.51
N THR A 24 13.74 10.99 7.55
CA THR A 24 13.46 12.41 7.70
C THR A 24 14.05 12.96 9.01
N PRO A 25 14.77 14.09 8.99
CA PRO A 25 15.23 14.75 10.22
C PRO A 25 14.14 15.60 10.88
N THR A 26 12.99 15.77 10.20
CA THR A 26 11.83 16.53 10.68
C THR A 26 10.70 15.54 10.97
N ALA A 27 10.24 15.50 12.21
CA ALA A 27 9.09 14.71 12.61
C ALA A 27 7.83 15.20 11.88
N ILE A 28 7.05 14.26 11.34
CA ILE A 28 5.80 14.57 10.66
C ILE A 28 4.69 14.81 11.69
N THR A 29 3.91 15.87 11.50
CA THR A 29 2.70 16.13 12.27
C THR A 29 1.57 15.23 11.75
N ILE A 30 0.92 14.48 12.62
CA ILE A 30 -0.17 13.57 12.25
C ILE A 30 -1.49 14.34 12.25
N ASP A 31 -1.72 15.14 11.21
CA ASP A 31 -2.93 15.95 11.02
C ASP A 31 -3.60 15.78 9.65
N GLY A 32 -3.07 14.88 8.81
CA GLY A 32 -3.55 14.61 7.46
C GLY A 32 -3.09 15.63 6.40
N VAL A 33 -2.30 16.64 6.75
CA VAL A 33 -1.79 17.65 5.80
C VAL A 33 -0.42 17.23 5.27
N SER A 34 -0.23 17.30 3.95
CA SER A 34 1.06 16.95 3.36
C SER A 34 2.12 18.05 3.56
N GLU A 35 3.14 17.72 4.34
CA GLU A 35 4.35 18.54 4.53
C GLU A 35 5.38 18.40 3.40
N SER A 36 6.36 19.32 3.37
CA SER A 36 7.43 19.32 2.37
C SER A 36 8.44 18.19 2.52
N ALA A 37 8.59 17.63 3.73
CA ALA A 37 9.45 16.47 3.99
C ALA A 37 9.07 15.27 3.10
N TRP A 38 7.78 15.11 2.80
CA TRP A 38 7.29 14.05 1.94
C TRP A 38 7.76 14.13 0.48
N ASN A 39 8.31 15.25 0.03
CA ASN A 39 8.84 15.38 -1.33
C ASN A 39 10.06 14.47 -1.60
N SER A 40 10.71 13.95 -0.55
CA SER A 40 11.79 12.96 -0.66
C SER A 40 11.30 11.51 -0.67
N ALA A 41 10.01 11.27 -0.40
CA ALA A 41 9.44 9.94 -0.33
C ALA A 41 8.84 9.51 -1.68
N THR A 42 9.05 8.24 -2.02
CA THR A 42 8.55 7.65 -3.27
C THR A 42 7.11 7.20 -3.09
N TRP A 43 6.25 7.51 -4.08
CA TRP A 43 4.90 6.96 -4.14
C TRP A 43 4.92 5.52 -4.65
N HIS A 44 4.22 4.65 -3.92
CA HIS A 44 3.94 3.27 -4.26
C HIS A 44 2.45 3.11 -4.53
N SER A 45 2.09 2.42 -5.62
CA SER A 45 0.69 2.11 -5.91
C SER A 45 0.15 1.04 -4.96
N MET A 46 -1.17 0.97 -4.83
CA MET A 46 -1.91 -0.14 -4.22
C MET A 46 -2.65 -0.93 -5.31
N PRO A 47 -1.96 -1.76 -6.12
CA PRO A 47 -2.55 -2.36 -7.33
C PRO A 47 -3.23 -3.72 -7.09
N HIS A 48 -3.19 -4.23 -5.86
CA HIS A 48 -3.58 -5.59 -5.54
C HIS A 48 -4.96 -5.62 -4.89
N LEU A 49 -5.83 -6.44 -5.45
CA LEU A 49 -7.14 -6.74 -4.86
C LEU A 49 -6.95 -7.60 -3.61
N MET A 50 -7.51 -7.15 -2.49
CA MET A 50 -7.53 -7.92 -1.25
C MET A 50 -8.62 -8.98 -1.27
N ASP A 51 -9.86 -8.59 -1.60
CA ASP A 51 -11.03 -9.47 -1.70
C ASP A 51 -12.04 -8.91 -2.72
N GLY A 52 -12.97 -9.74 -3.20
CA GLY A 52 -14.08 -9.33 -4.08
C GLY A 52 -13.70 -9.22 -5.56
N THR A 53 -14.05 -8.10 -6.18
CA THR A 53 -13.81 -7.83 -7.62
C THR A 53 -12.98 -6.57 -7.78
N LEU A 54 -12.07 -6.58 -8.76
CA LEU A 54 -11.30 -5.39 -9.08
C LEU A 54 -12.22 -4.22 -9.46
N PRO A 55 -11.95 -3.01 -8.94
CA PRO A 55 -12.65 -1.80 -9.31
C PRO A 55 -12.67 -1.61 -10.82
N SER A 56 -13.79 -1.13 -11.34
CA SER A 56 -13.97 -0.96 -12.78
C SER A 56 -13.27 0.29 -13.33
N SER A 57 -12.89 1.21 -12.45
CA SER A 57 -12.21 2.46 -12.77
C SER A 57 -11.46 3.06 -11.59
N ASP A 58 -10.56 4.01 -11.86
CA ASP A 58 -9.87 4.82 -10.85
C ASP A 58 -10.82 5.72 -10.02
N VAL A 59 -12.08 5.89 -10.44
CA VAL A 59 -13.09 6.65 -9.68
C VAL A 59 -13.67 5.80 -8.55
N ASP A 60 -13.84 4.51 -8.81
CA ASP A 60 -14.37 3.49 -7.88
C ASP A 60 -13.33 3.21 -6.79
N PHE A 61 -12.07 2.97 -7.17
CA PHE A 61 -10.97 3.01 -6.20
C PHE A 61 -9.63 3.33 -6.85
N LYS A 62 -8.84 4.18 -6.18
CA LYS A 62 -7.43 4.40 -6.49
C LYS A 62 -6.64 4.71 -5.23
N GLY A 63 -5.70 3.83 -4.90
CA GLY A 63 -4.80 3.98 -3.76
C GLY A 63 -3.33 4.13 -4.15
N ARG A 64 -2.63 4.99 -3.43
CA ARG A 64 -1.16 5.02 -3.36
C ARG A 64 -0.70 5.42 -1.96
N TYR A 65 0.50 5.01 -1.59
CA TYR A 65 1.12 5.37 -0.31
C TYR A 65 2.57 5.78 -0.49
N ARG A 66 3.11 6.52 0.47
CA ARG A 66 4.54 6.78 0.60
C ARG A 66 4.94 6.74 2.07
N LEU A 67 6.19 6.39 2.31
CA LEU A 67 6.74 6.16 3.64
C LEU A 67 7.91 7.09 3.92
N LEU A 68 8.02 7.52 5.17
CA LEU A 68 9.18 8.16 5.76
C LEU A 68 9.45 7.50 7.11
N TRP A 69 10.66 7.62 7.63
CA TRP A 69 10.95 7.18 9.00
C TRP A 69 11.91 8.12 9.72
N ASP A 70 11.85 8.13 11.04
CA ASP A 70 12.88 8.69 11.93
C ASP A 70 13.22 7.67 13.03
N GLU A 71 14.08 8.02 13.98
CA GLU A 71 14.50 7.09 15.05
C GLU A 71 13.37 6.60 15.96
N ASN A 72 12.19 7.23 15.90
CA ASN A 72 11.06 6.94 16.78
C ASN A 72 9.88 6.29 16.03
N TYR A 73 9.64 6.66 14.76
CA TYR A 73 8.41 6.32 14.05
C TYR A 73 8.64 5.93 12.58
N LEU A 74 7.77 5.05 12.10
CA LEU A 74 7.45 4.91 10.68
C LEU A 74 6.23 5.79 10.38
N TYR A 75 6.38 6.69 9.41
CA TYR A 75 5.32 7.56 8.92
C TYR A 75 4.75 7.02 7.62
N LEU A 76 3.43 7.01 7.51
CA LEU A 76 2.72 6.62 6.31
C LEU A 76 1.81 7.77 5.87
N GLN A 77 1.88 8.12 4.59
CA GLN A 77 0.86 8.93 3.95
C GLN A 77 0.19 8.11 2.85
N ALA A 78 -1.11 7.93 2.97
CA ALA A 78 -1.96 7.34 1.93
C ALA A 78 -2.76 8.43 1.22
N ASP A 79 -2.93 8.26 -0.08
CA ASP A 79 -3.83 9.04 -0.93
C ASP A 79 -4.76 8.03 -1.60
N ILE A 80 -6.03 8.06 -1.18
CA ILE A 80 -7.06 7.09 -1.53
C ILE A 80 -8.25 7.88 -2.07
N SER A 81 -8.67 7.53 -3.28
CA SER A 81 -9.93 7.96 -3.86
C SER A 81 -10.88 6.79 -3.88
N ASP A 82 -12.11 7.03 -3.45
CA ASP A 82 -13.23 6.11 -3.49
C ASP A 82 -14.49 6.92 -3.84
N ASP A 83 -15.41 6.36 -4.62
CA ASP A 83 -16.64 7.07 -4.99
C ASP A 83 -17.73 6.98 -3.91
N VAL A 84 -17.64 6.01 -3.01
CA VAL A 84 -18.58 5.81 -1.90
C VAL A 84 -17.82 5.58 -0.61
N LEU A 85 -17.93 6.53 0.32
CA LEU A 85 -17.37 6.36 1.67
C LEU A 85 -18.37 5.69 2.61
N ILE A 86 -18.00 4.55 3.19
CA ILE A 86 -18.79 3.74 4.11
C ILE A 86 -18.19 3.79 5.52
N ASP A 87 -18.99 4.26 6.47
CA ASP A 87 -18.70 4.27 7.91
C ASP A 87 -20.01 3.96 8.67
N THR A 88 -20.23 2.69 8.97
CA THR A 88 -21.48 2.20 9.60
C THR A 88 -21.31 1.88 11.09
N HIS A 89 -20.06 1.81 11.59
CA HIS A 89 -19.73 1.54 12.98
C HIS A 89 -19.10 2.77 13.65
N PRO A 90 -19.84 3.49 14.51
CA PRO A 90 -19.30 4.68 15.19
C PRO A 90 -18.11 4.41 16.13
N ASP A 91 -17.95 3.16 16.59
CA ASP A 91 -16.77 2.75 17.34
C ASP A 91 -15.70 2.26 16.35
N PRO A 92 -14.56 2.97 16.22
CA PRO A 92 -13.53 2.63 15.23
C PRO A 92 -12.79 1.31 15.53
N THR A 93 -13.10 0.65 16.66
CA THR A 93 -12.53 -0.65 17.03
C THR A 93 -13.51 -1.80 16.90
N ASP A 94 -14.79 -1.54 16.64
CA ASP A 94 -15.80 -2.57 16.39
C ASP A 94 -15.94 -2.78 14.89
N LYS A 95 -15.56 -3.98 14.41
CA LYS A 95 -15.75 -4.41 13.01
C LYS A 95 -15.33 -3.39 11.94
N TYR A 96 -14.27 -2.63 12.19
CA TYR A 96 -13.75 -1.62 11.27
C TYR A 96 -13.47 -2.17 9.85
N TRP A 97 -13.19 -3.47 9.72
CA TRP A 97 -12.95 -4.15 8.44
C TRP A 97 -14.21 -4.32 7.58
N ASP A 98 -15.41 -4.13 8.15
CA ASP A 98 -16.68 -4.13 7.43
C ASP A 98 -17.02 -2.73 6.84
N ASP A 99 -16.25 -1.69 7.21
CA ASP A 99 -16.33 -0.31 6.71
C ASP A 99 -15.05 0.06 5.92
N ASP A 100 -14.95 1.31 5.43
CA ASP A 100 -13.74 1.77 4.75
C ASP A 100 -12.58 1.94 5.72
N ALA A 101 -11.57 1.09 5.59
CA ALA A 101 -10.39 1.08 6.44
C ALA A 101 -9.08 0.99 5.65
N LEU A 102 -8.06 1.67 6.17
CA LEU A 102 -6.67 1.44 5.80
C LEU A 102 -6.00 0.57 6.86
N GLU A 103 -5.58 -0.63 6.48
CA GLU A 103 -4.87 -1.56 7.36
C GLU A 103 -3.35 -1.52 7.14
N VAL A 104 -2.60 -1.51 8.25
CA VAL A 104 -1.13 -1.48 8.23
C VAL A 104 -0.60 -2.65 9.05
N PHE A 105 0.19 -3.50 8.40
CA PHE A 105 0.86 -4.66 9.03
C PHE A 105 2.37 -4.40 9.07
N ILE A 106 2.97 -4.47 10.26
CA ILE A 106 4.41 -4.24 10.51
C ILE A 106 5.03 -5.48 11.14
#